data_AF-A0A2W5G953-F1
#
_entry.id   AF-A0A2W5G953-F1
#
_cell.length_a   1.000
_cell.length_b   1.000
_cell.length_c   1.000
_cell.angle_alpha   90.00
_cell.angle_beta   90.00
_cell.angle_gamma   90.00
#
_symmetry.space_group_name_H-M   'P 1'
#
loop_
_entity.id
_entity.type
_entity.pdbx_description
1 polymer ?
#
loop_
_entity_poly.entity_id
_entity_poly.type
_entity_poly.pdbx_seq_one_letter_code
_entity_poly.pdbx_strand_id
1 'polypeptide(L)'
;RSGHSPFETSKIYFVPTHSLELIEVAALKEAVKTQTIEKREPLVLTFDVLVQFLVTVALGGGFFPDQFHSITLQTFAFSEMTEDEWKWCLYFITIGGKTGKNYEEFHKVVLDENGKYIVTSRKIGMLHRMNIGVIVSDAMLKVKFVSGGYVGMIEEYFISKLKPGDKFILAGRVLEFVRIKEMMVQVKASTGKAITPSWLGGRLPLSSNLSHFLRQKIALSGAPNAKENELQFLQPLLARQAAVSHIPQENEFLVEKIKTREGWHLFMYPFEGRLIHEIMSSLIAYRISQLYPISFSMAMNDYGFELFSDKEIPLNEENLGKILTRENLMNDVISSINAAEMARRKFRDIAVISGMVVQNFPGQQRSNKSLQSSAGLIFKVLEDHDPNHFLVRQAYTEVFNMQLQEQRLVEAFKRIEKSKIILKFANSFTPLSFPIKVDSLRQTLTSEDLDARIQKLIQQAKKLK
;
A
#
# COMPACT_ATOMS: atom_id res chain seq x y z
N ARG A 1 -0.59 2.56 -25.46
CA ARG A 1 0.79 2.54 -26.02
C ARG A 1 0.83 1.78 -27.34
N SER A 2 0.24 0.59 -27.46
CA SER A 2 -0.08 0.00 -28.77
C SER A 2 -1.11 0.86 -29.50
N GLY A 3 -1.04 0.94 -30.83
CA GLY A 3 -2.07 1.60 -31.66
C GLY A 3 -2.32 3.06 -31.27
N HIS A 4 -1.28 3.80 -30.88
CA HIS A 4 -1.41 5.19 -30.42
C HIS A 4 -1.56 6.17 -31.60
N SER A 5 -2.63 5.98 -32.37
CA SER A 5 -3.04 6.85 -33.48
C SER A 5 -4.57 6.78 -33.62
N PRO A 6 -5.22 7.85 -34.13
CA PRO A 6 -6.66 7.83 -34.37
C PRO A 6 -7.05 6.62 -35.22
N PHE A 7 -8.15 5.94 -34.84
CA PHE A 7 -8.73 4.79 -35.54
C PHE A 7 -7.87 3.51 -35.57
N GLU A 8 -6.68 3.51 -34.96
CA GLU A 8 -5.87 2.29 -34.83
C GLU A 8 -6.38 1.38 -33.73
N THR A 9 -6.27 0.06 -33.96
CA THR A 9 -6.65 -0.93 -32.96
C THR A 9 -5.53 -1.11 -31.93
N SER A 10 -5.83 -0.86 -30.67
CA SER A 10 -4.94 -1.18 -29.55
C SER A 10 -4.93 -2.68 -29.29
N LYS A 11 -3.76 -3.32 -29.35
CA LYS A 11 -3.57 -4.73 -29.01
C LYS A 11 -2.85 -4.86 -27.66
N ILE A 12 -3.37 -5.72 -26.81
CA ILE A 12 -2.82 -6.00 -25.48
C ILE A 12 -2.70 -7.52 -25.35
N TYR A 13 -1.49 -8.00 -25.03
CA TYR A 13 -1.23 -9.41 -24.73
C TYR A 13 -1.07 -9.58 -23.23
N PHE A 14 -1.86 -10.47 -22.64
CA PHE A 14 -1.75 -10.82 -21.23
C PHE A 14 -0.94 -12.11 -21.08
N VAL A 15 0.11 -12.07 -20.26
CA VAL A 15 1.01 -13.21 -20.02
C VAL A 15 0.93 -13.55 -18.53
N PRO A 16 0.10 -14.53 -18.12
CA PRO A 16 -0.11 -14.83 -16.72
C PRO A 16 1.13 -15.51 -16.10
N THR A 17 1.43 -15.20 -14.85
CA THR A 17 2.47 -15.88 -14.07
C THR A 17 1.97 -17.16 -13.40
N HIS A 18 0.65 -17.28 -13.21
CA HIS A 18 -0.02 -18.51 -12.79
C HIS A 18 -1.45 -18.60 -13.33
N SER A 19 -2.03 -19.80 -13.37
CA SER A 19 -3.31 -20.06 -14.03
C SER A 19 -4.48 -19.19 -13.54
N LEU A 20 -4.60 -18.91 -12.23
CA LEU A 20 -5.72 -18.10 -11.72
C LEU A 20 -5.76 -16.65 -12.25
N GLU A 21 -4.65 -16.09 -12.73
CA GLU A 21 -4.63 -14.74 -13.32
C GLU A 21 -5.46 -14.69 -14.62
N LEU A 22 -5.75 -15.83 -15.26
CA LEU A 22 -6.66 -15.87 -16.41
C LEU A 22 -8.10 -15.45 -16.02
N ILE A 23 -8.50 -15.61 -14.77
CA ILE A 23 -9.80 -15.11 -14.29
C ILE A 23 -9.79 -13.58 -14.26
N GLU A 24 -8.65 -12.95 -13.92
CA GLU A 24 -8.51 -11.50 -13.97
C GLU A 24 -8.61 -10.97 -15.40
N VAL A 25 -8.09 -11.71 -16.39
CA VAL A 25 -8.25 -11.35 -17.81
C VAL A 25 -9.71 -11.37 -18.22
N ALA A 26 -10.46 -12.40 -17.82
CA ALA A 26 -11.90 -12.47 -18.06
C ALA A 26 -12.64 -11.30 -17.40
N ALA A 27 -12.27 -10.96 -16.16
CA ALA A 27 -12.85 -9.83 -15.42
C ALA A 27 -12.51 -8.47 -16.09
N LEU A 28 -11.28 -8.29 -16.55
CA LEU A 28 -10.82 -7.09 -17.25
C LEU A 28 -11.54 -6.89 -18.59
N LYS A 29 -11.75 -7.98 -19.35
CA LYS A 29 -12.54 -7.93 -20.60
C LYS A 29 -13.97 -7.44 -20.33
N GLU A 30 -14.59 -7.89 -19.24
CA GLU A 30 -15.92 -7.40 -18.85
C GLU A 30 -15.88 -5.92 -18.49
N ALA A 31 -14.94 -5.49 -17.65
CA ALA A 31 -14.79 -4.09 -17.25
C ALA A 31 -14.58 -3.15 -18.46
N VAL A 32 -13.79 -3.57 -19.45
CA VAL A 32 -13.59 -2.82 -20.69
C VAL A 32 -14.88 -2.74 -21.51
N LYS A 33 -15.61 -3.87 -21.63
CA LYS A 33 -16.88 -3.94 -22.36
C LYS A 33 -17.95 -3.05 -21.73
N THR A 34 -18.02 -2.99 -20.41
CA THR A 34 -18.96 -2.14 -19.67
C THR A 34 -18.43 -0.72 -19.41
N GLN A 35 -17.26 -0.36 -19.93
CA GLN A 35 -16.58 0.92 -19.71
C GLN A 35 -16.48 1.29 -18.21
N THR A 36 -16.32 0.29 -17.36
CA THR A 36 -16.20 0.50 -15.91
C THR A 36 -14.77 0.89 -15.59
N ILE A 37 -14.59 2.14 -15.19
CA ILE A 37 -13.30 2.74 -14.84
C ILE A 37 -13.30 3.10 -13.36
N GLU A 38 -12.14 2.99 -12.70
CA GLU A 38 -11.98 3.38 -11.31
C GLU A 38 -12.27 4.87 -11.09
N LYS A 39 -13.01 5.16 -10.02
CA LYS A 39 -13.14 6.52 -9.53
C LYS A 39 -11.81 6.98 -8.94
N ARG A 40 -11.45 8.24 -9.19
CA ARG A 40 -10.32 8.90 -8.53
C ARG A 40 -10.90 9.89 -7.54
N GLU A 41 -10.82 9.53 -6.27
CA GLU A 41 -11.26 10.41 -5.19
C GLU A 41 -10.13 11.39 -4.85
N PRO A 42 -10.39 12.70 -4.93
CA PRO A 42 -9.41 13.71 -4.55
C PRO A 42 -9.20 13.72 -3.03
N LEU A 43 -7.98 14.05 -2.61
CA LEU A 43 -7.69 14.29 -1.20
C LEU A 43 -8.27 15.65 -0.79
N VAL A 44 -8.87 15.70 0.40
CA VAL A 44 -9.43 16.91 1.01
C VAL A 44 -8.66 17.25 2.28
N LEU A 45 -8.67 18.53 2.65
CA LEU A 45 -8.05 19.09 3.85
C LEU A 45 -6.58 18.66 4.03
N THR A 46 -5.81 18.70 2.94
CA THR A 46 -4.36 18.41 2.92
C THR A 46 -3.56 19.63 3.39
N PHE A 47 -3.58 19.85 4.71
CA PHE A 47 -3.01 21.04 5.34
C PHE A 47 -1.53 21.25 5.06
N ASP A 48 -0.73 20.19 4.94
CA ASP A 48 0.67 20.29 4.51
C ASP A 48 0.86 20.99 3.16
N VAL A 49 0.01 20.68 2.17
CA VAL A 49 0.00 21.31 0.86
C VAL A 49 -0.44 22.77 0.98
N LEU A 50 -1.48 23.05 1.76
CA LEU A 50 -1.96 24.42 1.97
C LEU A 50 -0.90 25.31 2.60
N VAL A 51 -0.29 24.90 3.72
CA VAL A 51 0.73 25.72 4.39
C VAL A 51 1.97 25.93 3.53
N GLN A 52 2.37 24.92 2.75
CA GLN A 52 3.44 25.06 1.76
C GLN A 52 3.07 26.07 0.67
N PHE A 53 1.83 26.01 0.18
CA PHE A 53 1.33 26.91 -0.83
C PHE A 53 1.26 28.36 -0.32
N LEU A 54 0.80 28.58 0.92
CA LEU A 54 0.79 29.91 1.54
C LEU A 54 2.21 30.50 1.63
N VAL A 55 3.21 29.71 2.02
CA VAL A 55 4.62 30.17 2.01
C VAL A 55 5.08 30.51 0.60
N THR A 56 4.65 29.75 -0.42
CA THR A 56 4.96 30.00 -1.83
C THR A 56 4.40 31.35 -2.28
N VAL A 57 3.14 31.65 -1.95
CA VAL A 57 2.50 32.92 -2.30
C VAL A 57 3.11 34.08 -1.51
N ALA A 58 3.44 33.86 -0.23
CA ALA A 58 4.15 34.83 0.59
C ALA A 58 5.53 35.22 0.00
N LEU A 59 6.22 34.28 -0.63
CA LEU A 59 7.45 34.53 -1.40
C LEU A 59 7.20 35.23 -2.75
N GLY A 60 6.07 34.95 -3.39
CA GLY A 60 5.69 35.48 -4.71
C GLY A 60 5.17 36.92 -4.72
N GLY A 61 5.27 37.64 -3.61
CA GLY A 61 4.80 39.02 -3.47
C GLY A 61 3.83 39.23 -2.31
N GLY A 62 3.42 38.17 -1.61
CA GLY A 62 2.59 38.26 -0.41
C GLY A 62 1.09 38.10 -0.66
N PHE A 63 0.32 37.89 0.39
CA PHE A 63 -1.15 37.81 0.33
C PHE A 63 -1.84 38.46 1.54
N PHE A 64 -3.10 38.86 1.35
CA PHE A 64 -3.98 39.27 2.45
C PHE A 64 -4.82 38.07 2.91
N PRO A 65 -4.95 37.83 4.22
CA PRO A 65 -5.53 36.61 4.75
C PRO A 65 -7.00 36.42 4.32
N ASP A 66 -7.86 37.42 4.47
CA ASP A 66 -9.30 37.28 4.20
C ASP A 66 -9.60 37.05 2.71
N GLN A 67 -8.85 37.73 1.84
CA GLN A 67 -8.95 37.56 0.39
C GLN A 67 -8.50 36.15 -0.01
N PHE A 68 -7.38 35.68 0.55
CA PHE A 68 -6.82 34.38 0.20
C PHE A 68 -7.62 33.22 0.81
N HIS A 69 -8.25 33.43 1.97
CA HIS A 69 -9.19 32.49 2.55
C HIS A 69 -10.35 32.21 1.57
N SER A 70 -10.95 33.28 1.04
CA SER A 70 -12.05 33.18 0.07
C SER A 70 -11.66 32.41 -1.19
N ILE A 71 -10.44 32.58 -1.69
CA ILE A 71 -9.91 31.83 -2.84
C ILE A 71 -9.68 30.36 -2.48
N THR A 72 -9.17 30.09 -1.27
CA THR A 72 -8.88 28.73 -0.80
C THR A 72 -10.15 27.89 -0.71
N LEU A 73 -11.24 28.46 -0.18
CA LEU A 73 -12.55 27.80 -0.08
C LEU A 73 -13.20 27.48 -1.45
N GLN A 74 -12.77 28.15 -2.54
CA GLN A 74 -13.26 27.83 -3.89
C GLN A 74 -12.62 26.56 -4.47
N THR A 75 -11.56 26.02 -3.83
CA THR A 75 -10.92 24.79 -4.27
C THR A 75 -11.65 23.57 -3.71
N PHE A 76 -11.71 22.47 -4.47
CA PHE A 76 -12.33 21.23 -4.01
C PHE A 76 -11.69 20.70 -2.72
N ALA A 77 -10.37 20.81 -2.60
CA ALA A 77 -9.62 20.25 -1.48
C ALA A 77 -9.93 20.96 -0.15
N PHE A 78 -10.34 22.23 -0.17
CA PHE A 78 -10.53 23.05 1.04
C PHE A 78 -11.91 23.70 1.11
N SER A 79 -12.90 23.23 0.34
CA SER A 79 -14.25 23.81 0.35
C SER A 79 -14.97 23.69 1.70
N GLU A 80 -14.61 22.67 2.48
CA GLU A 80 -15.16 22.39 3.82
C GLU A 80 -14.25 22.90 4.96
N MET A 81 -13.22 23.70 4.64
CA MET A 81 -12.28 24.20 5.64
C MET A 81 -12.98 25.19 6.58
N THR A 82 -12.72 25.02 7.87
CA THR A 82 -13.25 25.88 8.93
C THR A 82 -12.37 27.11 9.16
N GLU A 83 -12.94 28.15 9.76
CA GLU A 83 -12.21 29.36 10.16
C GLU A 83 -11.05 29.06 11.13
N ASP A 84 -11.23 28.08 12.03
CA ASP A 84 -10.18 27.71 12.99
C ASP A 84 -9.02 26.98 12.31
N GLU A 85 -9.29 26.16 11.29
CA GLU A 85 -8.29 25.54 10.44
C GLU A 85 -7.51 26.57 9.63
N TRP A 86 -8.20 27.59 9.08
CA TRP A 86 -7.57 28.69 8.39
C TRP A 86 -6.64 29.49 9.30
N LYS A 87 -7.13 29.88 10.49
CA LYS A 87 -6.31 30.58 11.50
C LYS A 87 -5.11 29.74 11.93
N TRP A 88 -5.29 28.42 12.08
CA TRP A 88 -4.19 27.52 12.38
C TRP A 88 -3.14 27.53 11.25
N CYS A 89 -3.53 27.53 9.98
CA CYS A 89 -2.59 27.60 8.86
C CYS A 89 -1.73 28.87 8.92
N LEU A 90 -2.35 30.03 9.18
CA LEU A 90 -1.65 31.30 9.33
C LEU A 90 -0.72 31.30 10.55
N TYR A 91 -1.19 30.76 11.67
CA TYR A 91 -0.40 30.63 12.90
C TYR A 91 0.79 29.69 12.73
N PHE A 92 0.62 28.60 11.97
CA PHE A 92 1.65 27.63 11.66
C PHE A 92 2.77 28.22 10.79
N ILE A 93 2.43 28.94 9.72
CA ILE A 93 3.46 29.52 8.83
C ILE A 93 4.20 30.71 9.45
N THR A 94 3.58 31.39 10.43
CA THR A 94 4.18 32.57 11.08
C THR A 94 5.04 32.21 12.28
N ILE A 95 4.53 31.37 13.19
CA ILE A 95 5.24 31.02 14.43
C ILE A 95 5.37 29.52 14.69
N GLY A 96 5.20 28.67 13.67
CA GLY A 96 5.40 27.23 13.80
C GLY A 96 4.34 26.50 14.64
N GLY A 97 3.20 27.13 14.91
CA GLY A 97 2.16 26.54 15.73
C GLY A 97 2.46 26.63 17.24
N LYS A 98 1.69 25.89 18.06
CA LYS A 98 1.81 25.97 19.53
C LYS A 98 3.18 25.50 20.01
N THR A 99 3.66 24.41 19.42
CA THR A 99 4.92 23.76 19.78
C THR A 99 6.13 24.45 19.14
N GLY A 100 5.95 25.09 17.97
CA GLY A 100 7.03 25.74 17.23
C GLY A 100 7.35 27.17 17.66
N LYS A 101 6.52 27.81 18.50
CA LYS A 101 6.63 29.22 18.90
C LYS A 101 8.01 29.65 19.42
N ASN A 102 8.72 28.75 20.09
CA ASN A 102 10.03 29.02 20.67
C ASN A 102 11.21 28.69 19.73
N TYR A 103 10.91 28.25 18.50
CA TYR A 103 11.87 27.77 17.53
C TYR A 103 11.77 28.59 16.25
N GLU A 104 12.64 29.59 16.12
CA GLU A 104 12.65 30.54 14.99
C GLU A 104 12.78 29.84 13.62
N GLU A 105 13.32 28.63 13.56
CA GLU A 105 13.42 27.83 12.33
C GLU A 105 12.06 27.47 11.71
N PHE A 106 10.97 27.49 12.48
CA PHE A 106 9.62 27.29 11.97
C PHE A 106 8.89 28.60 11.59
N HIS A 107 9.49 29.76 11.84
CA HIS A 107 8.90 31.06 11.56
C HIS A 107 9.20 31.46 10.10
N LYS A 108 8.28 31.15 9.19
CA LYS A 108 8.52 31.28 7.74
C LYS A 108 8.04 32.61 7.16
N VAL A 109 6.92 33.10 7.67
CA VAL A 109 6.18 34.25 7.13
C VAL A 109 6.01 35.30 8.22
N VAL A 110 6.06 36.58 7.84
CA VAL A 110 5.81 37.71 8.72
C VAL A 110 4.66 38.55 8.20
N LEU A 111 3.97 39.24 9.11
CA LEU A 111 2.97 40.24 8.76
C LEU A 111 3.67 41.58 8.53
N ASP A 112 3.47 42.19 7.37
CA ASP A 112 3.97 43.54 7.08
C ASP A 112 3.06 44.62 7.68
N GLU A 113 3.50 45.88 7.59
CA GLU A 113 2.78 47.05 8.12
C GLU A 113 1.41 47.27 7.45
N ASN A 114 1.21 46.74 6.24
CA ASN A 114 -0.03 46.84 5.49
C ASN A 114 -0.99 45.68 5.78
N GLY A 115 -0.64 44.74 6.67
CA GLY A 115 -1.44 43.55 6.96
C GLY A 115 -1.27 42.41 5.95
N LYS A 116 -0.20 42.44 5.15
CA LYS A 116 0.14 41.43 4.15
C LYS A 116 1.11 40.40 4.72
N TYR A 117 0.86 39.13 4.46
CA TYR A 117 1.75 38.03 4.82
C TYR A 117 2.86 37.89 3.77
N ILE A 118 4.11 38.07 4.16
CA ILE A 118 5.29 38.06 3.27
C ILE A 118 6.45 37.22 3.84
N VAL A 119 7.35 36.75 2.96
CA VAL A 119 8.64 36.20 3.39
C VAL A 119 9.74 37.20 3.12
N THR A 120 10.40 37.68 4.19
CA THR A 120 11.52 38.64 4.10
C THR A 120 12.89 37.97 4.06
N SER A 121 13.00 36.75 4.60
CA SER A 121 14.26 36.03 4.70
C SER A 121 14.66 35.34 3.39
N ARG A 122 15.79 35.78 2.82
CA ARG A 122 16.38 35.16 1.62
C ARG A 122 16.76 33.69 1.84
N LYS A 123 17.16 33.32 3.06
CA LYS A 123 17.50 31.94 3.44
C LYS A 123 16.25 31.05 3.38
N ILE A 124 15.14 31.51 3.93
CA ILE A 124 13.86 30.78 3.90
C ILE A 124 13.38 30.61 2.46
N GLY A 125 13.43 31.66 1.65
CA GLY A 125 13.07 31.57 0.23
C GLY A 125 13.91 30.58 -0.56
N MET A 126 15.23 30.54 -0.33
CA MET A 126 16.12 29.56 -0.95
C MET A 126 15.78 28.13 -0.53
N LEU A 127 15.61 27.87 0.76
CA LEU A 127 15.26 26.54 1.28
C LEU A 127 13.90 26.08 0.76
N HIS A 128 12.89 26.96 0.78
CA HIS A 128 11.56 26.66 0.24
C HIS A 128 11.64 26.25 -1.23
N ARG A 129 12.35 27.00 -2.06
CA ARG A 129 12.52 26.68 -3.49
C ARG A 129 13.21 25.34 -3.74
N MET A 130 14.13 24.93 -2.86
CA MET A 130 14.83 23.63 -2.98
C MET A 130 13.96 22.44 -2.54
N ASN A 131 12.88 22.69 -1.81
CA ASN A 131 12.06 21.65 -1.18
C ASN A 131 10.59 21.69 -1.64
N ILE A 132 10.19 22.70 -2.42
CA ILE A 132 8.82 22.84 -2.89
C ILE A 132 8.40 21.64 -3.74
N GLY A 133 7.29 21.02 -3.37
CA GLY A 133 6.73 19.86 -4.05
C GLY A 133 5.82 19.04 -3.13
N VAL A 134 5.05 18.13 -3.74
CA VAL A 134 4.16 17.20 -3.02
C VAL A 134 4.55 15.74 -3.23
N ILE A 135 5.55 15.47 -4.07
CA ILE A 135 6.05 14.12 -4.33
C ILE A 135 7.23 13.87 -3.40
N VAL A 136 6.97 13.17 -2.30
CA VAL A 136 8.01 12.67 -1.40
C VAL A 136 8.41 11.27 -1.88
N SER A 137 9.11 11.20 -3.02
CA SER A 137 9.53 9.93 -3.62
C SER A 137 10.61 9.26 -2.79
N ASP A 138 10.69 7.93 -2.87
CA ASP A 138 11.87 7.20 -2.39
C ASP A 138 13.14 7.72 -3.08
N ALA A 139 14.20 7.92 -2.31
CA ALA A 139 15.41 8.52 -2.82
C ALA A 139 16.03 7.59 -3.89
N MET A 140 16.26 8.14 -5.07
CA MET A 140 16.97 7.44 -6.14
C MET A 140 18.47 7.67 -5.96
N LEU A 141 19.23 6.59 -5.81
CA LEU A 141 20.68 6.63 -5.69
C LEU A 141 21.33 6.42 -7.06
N LYS A 142 22.40 7.18 -7.34
CA LYS A 142 23.21 7.01 -8.54
C LYS A 142 24.04 5.73 -8.41
N VAL A 143 23.98 4.86 -9.42
CA VAL A 143 24.80 3.64 -9.49
C VAL A 143 26.01 3.89 -10.37
N LYS A 144 27.20 3.60 -9.83
CA LYS A 144 28.49 3.74 -10.52
C LYS A 144 29.37 2.53 -10.29
N PHE A 145 30.22 2.20 -11.26
CA PHE A 145 31.27 1.22 -11.02
C PHE A 145 32.29 1.74 -10.01
N VAL A 146 32.90 0.84 -9.24
CA VAL A 146 34.04 1.19 -8.35
C VAL A 146 35.17 1.85 -9.14
N SER A 147 35.40 1.41 -10.38
CA SER A 147 36.38 1.98 -11.32
C SER A 147 36.00 3.35 -11.88
N GLY A 148 34.79 3.85 -11.58
CA GLY A 148 34.19 4.99 -12.25
C GLY A 148 33.34 4.58 -13.46
N GLY A 149 32.45 5.49 -13.87
CA GLY A 149 31.45 5.25 -14.91
C GLY A 149 30.04 5.12 -14.32
N TYR A 150 29.09 5.86 -14.90
CA TYR A 150 27.68 5.86 -14.49
C TYR A 150 26.93 4.70 -15.16
N VAL A 151 26.06 4.05 -14.40
CA VAL A 151 25.25 2.91 -14.88
C VAL A 151 23.77 3.28 -14.95
N GLY A 152 23.25 3.96 -13.93
CA GLY A 152 21.83 4.29 -13.85
C GLY A 152 21.43 4.80 -12.46
N MET A 153 20.12 4.87 -12.23
CA MET A 153 19.54 5.18 -10.92
C MET A 153 18.84 3.95 -10.34
N ILE A 154 18.83 3.82 -9.02
CA ILE A 154 18.14 2.74 -8.31
C ILE A 154 17.47 3.26 -7.04
N GLU A 155 16.32 2.71 -6.65
CA GLU A 155 15.64 3.07 -5.40
C GLU A 155 16.50 2.69 -4.19
N GLU A 156 16.64 3.62 -3.23
CA GLU A 156 17.34 3.40 -1.95
C GLU A 156 16.74 2.18 -1.20
N TYR A 157 15.42 2.01 -1.26
CA TYR A 157 14.73 0.90 -0.61
C TYR A 157 15.20 -0.47 -1.12
N PHE A 158 15.42 -0.63 -2.42
CA PHE A 158 15.89 -1.88 -2.98
C PHE A 158 17.34 -2.17 -2.58
N ILE A 159 18.22 -1.19 -2.75
CA ILE A 159 19.67 -1.39 -2.53
C ILE A 159 20.02 -1.52 -1.05
N SER A 160 19.24 -0.91 -0.14
CA SER A 160 19.47 -1.00 1.31
C SER A 160 19.26 -2.40 1.89
N LYS A 161 18.54 -3.28 1.17
CA LYS A 161 18.35 -4.68 1.56
C LYS A 161 19.50 -5.60 1.12
N LEU A 162 20.34 -5.14 0.19
CA LEU A 162 21.42 -5.93 -0.37
C LEU A 162 22.65 -5.90 0.55
N LYS A 163 23.31 -7.05 0.68
CA LYS A 163 24.60 -7.19 1.35
C LYS A 163 25.72 -7.11 0.31
N PRO A 164 26.92 -6.63 0.69
CA PRO A 164 28.08 -6.68 -0.21
C PRO A 164 28.28 -8.08 -0.78
N GLY A 165 28.38 -8.20 -2.10
CA GLY A 165 28.43 -9.47 -2.84
C GLY A 165 27.10 -9.90 -3.47
N ASP A 166 25.97 -9.32 -3.06
CA ASP A 166 24.68 -9.60 -3.70
C ASP A 166 24.63 -9.05 -5.14
N LYS A 167 23.99 -9.80 -6.03
CA LYS A 167 23.91 -9.50 -7.46
C LYS A 167 22.53 -9.02 -7.84
N PHE A 168 22.44 -7.95 -8.63
CA PHE A 168 21.18 -7.42 -9.15
C PHE A 168 21.30 -6.98 -10.62
N ILE A 169 20.15 -6.87 -11.30
CA ILE A 169 20.10 -6.45 -12.70
C ILE A 169 19.74 -4.97 -12.80
N LEU A 170 20.54 -4.18 -13.50
CA LEU A 170 20.21 -2.78 -13.83
C LEU A 170 20.65 -2.45 -15.25
N ALA A 171 19.78 -1.82 -16.02
CA ALA A 171 20.03 -1.49 -17.43
C ALA A 171 20.53 -2.68 -18.26
N GLY A 172 19.96 -3.88 -18.02
CA GLY A 172 20.32 -5.12 -18.72
C GLY A 172 21.66 -5.74 -18.30
N ARG A 173 22.33 -5.20 -17.27
CA ARG A 173 23.61 -5.71 -16.77
C ARG A 173 23.44 -6.35 -15.40
N VAL A 174 24.14 -7.45 -15.17
CA VAL A 174 24.28 -8.04 -13.84
C VAL A 174 25.41 -7.32 -13.09
N LEU A 175 25.08 -6.76 -11.93
CA LEU A 175 25.96 -5.94 -11.11
C LEU A 175 26.06 -6.56 -9.72
N GLU A 176 27.26 -6.58 -9.16
CA GLU A 176 27.51 -6.97 -7.77
C GLU A 176 27.58 -5.73 -6.90
N PHE A 177 26.78 -5.69 -5.83
CA PHE A 177 26.79 -4.60 -4.86
C PHE A 177 28.06 -4.63 -4.01
N VAL A 178 28.75 -3.49 -3.92
CA VAL A 178 29.97 -3.36 -3.10
C VAL A 178 29.69 -2.55 -1.83
N ARG A 179 29.21 -1.31 -1.98
CA ARG A 179 28.89 -0.41 -0.86
C ARG A 179 28.09 0.81 -1.32
N ILE A 180 27.56 1.56 -0.36
CA ILE A 180 27.05 2.91 -0.57
C ILE A 180 28.10 3.90 -0.03
N LYS A 181 28.48 4.89 -0.84
CA LYS A 181 29.36 6.00 -0.43
C LYS A 181 28.83 7.30 -1.03
N GLU A 182 28.66 8.35 -0.21
CA GLU A 182 28.21 9.68 -0.66
C GLU A 182 26.90 9.65 -1.48
N MET A 183 25.89 8.89 -1.02
CA MET A 183 24.62 8.71 -1.74
C MET A 183 24.78 8.12 -3.16
N MET A 184 25.90 7.44 -3.41
CA MET A 184 26.17 6.68 -4.63
C MET A 184 26.37 5.21 -4.30
N VAL A 185 25.74 4.35 -5.10
CA VAL A 185 25.90 2.90 -5.02
C VAL A 185 27.10 2.51 -5.87
N GLN A 186 28.12 1.92 -5.25
CA GLN A 186 29.29 1.41 -5.94
C GLN A 186 29.11 -0.08 -6.27
N VAL A 187 29.35 -0.44 -7.52
CA VAL A 187 29.15 -1.80 -8.05
C VAL A 187 30.35 -2.32 -8.84
N LYS A 188 30.38 -3.63 -9.08
CA LYS A 188 31.26 -4.28 -10.06
C LYS A 188 30.44 -5.04 -11.10
N ALA A 189 30.98 -5.22 -12.29
CA ALA A 189 30.34 -6.08 -13.29
C ALA A 189 30.40 -7.54 -12.82
N SER A 190 29.31 -8.28 -13.02
CA SER A 190 29.21 -9.69 -12.64
C SER A 190 28.38 -10.46 -13.66
N THR A 191 28.32 -11.78 -13.53
CA THR A 191 27.48 -12.70 -14.30
C THR A 191 26.72 -13.64 -13.35
N GLY A 192 25.73 -14.35 -13.90
CA GLY A 192 24.94 -15.36 -13.18
C GLY A 192 23.58 -14.88 -12.67
N LYS A 193 22.96 -15.66 -11.76
CA LYS A 193 21.65 -15.38 -11.15
C LYS A 193 21.74 -14.05 -10.38
N ALA A 194 20.77 -13.17 -10.63
CA ALA A 194 20.75 -11.83 -10.07
C ALA A 194 19.31 -11.42 -9.75
N ILE A 195 19.16 -10.60 -8.73
CA ILE A 195 17.86 -10.09 -8.27
C ILE A 195 17.41 -8.98 -9.23
N THR A 196 16.21 -9.11 -9.79
CA THR A 196 15.61 -8.02 -10.56
C THR A 196 15.04 -6.99 -9.60
N PRO A 197 15.39 -5.69 -9.72
CA PRO A 197 14.81 -4.65 -8.89
C PRO A 197 13.29 -4.64 -9.01
N SER A 198 12.59 -4.79 -7.88
CA SER A 198 11.15 -4.56 -7.82
C SER A 198 10.91 -3.10 -7.45
N TRP A 199 10.32 -2.35 -8.36
CA TRP A 199 9.86 -0.98 -8.10
C TRP A 199 8.56 -1.08 -7.28
N LEU A 200 8.49 -0.41 -6.13
CA LEU A 200 7.28 -0.42 -5.29
C LEU A 200 6.06 0.10 -6.06
N GLY A 201 6.26 1.03 -7.01
CA GLY A 201 5.20 1.54 -7.90
C GLY A 201 4.80 0.62 -9.06
N GLY A 202 5.42 -0.56 -9.22
CA GLY A 202 5.19 -1.46 -10.35
C GLY A 202 4.03 -2.46 -10.18
N ARG A 203 3.50 -2.63 -8.96
CA ARG A 203 2.33 -3.48 -8.70
C ARG A 203 1.12 -2.60 -8.41
N LEU A 204 0.15 -2.61 -9.32
CA LEU A 204 -1.15 -1.99 -9.08
C LEU A 204 -2.03 -2.99 -8.32
N PRO A 205 -2.49 -2.69 -7.10
CA PRO A 205 -3.43 -3.56 -6.39
C PRO A 205 -4.76 -3.63 -7.15
N LEU A 206 -5.51 -4.72 -7.00
CA LEU A 206 -6.85 -4.81 -7.59
C LEU A 206 -7.75 -3.67 -7.10
N SER A 207 -8.39 -3.00 -8.04
CA SER A 207 -9.42 -2.00 -7.76
C SER A 207 -10.71 -2.65 -7.25
N SER A 208 -11.58 -1.87 -6.61
CA SER A 208 -12.91 -2.33 -6.16
C SER A 208 -13.77 -2.82 -7.33
N ASN A 209 -13.71 -2.12 -8.47
CA ASN A 209 -14.44 -2.48 -9.68
C ASN A 209 -13.95 -3.83 -10.24
N LEU A 210 -12.64 -4.02 -10.36
CA LEU A 210 -12.09 -5.29 -10.87
C LEU A 210 -12.37 -6.45 -9.89
N SER A 211 -12.33 -6.19 -8.59
CA SER A 211 -12.71 -7.13 -7.53
C SER A 211 -14.15 -7.64 -7.68
N HIS A 212 -15.09 -6.76 -8.02
CA HIS A 212 -16.48 -7.14 -8.31
C HIS A 212 -16.57 -8.10 -9.50
N PHE A 213 -16.01 -7.73 -10.65
CA PHE A 213 -16.04 -8.60 -11.84
C PHE A 213 -15.32 -9.92 -11.60
N LEU A 214 -14.23 -9.93 -10.83
CA LEU A 214 -13.50 -11.15 -10.48
C LEU A 214 -14.40 -12.14 -9.74
N ARG A 215 -15.16 -11.68 -8.74
CA ARG A 215 -16.13 -12.52 -8.01
C ARG A 215 -17.20 -13.09 -8.93
N GLN A 216 -17.74 -12.26 -9.84
CA GLN A 216 -18.72 -12.72 -10.83
C GLN A 216 -18.12 -13.81 -11.74
N LYS A 217 -16.90 -13.59 -12.25
CA LYS A 217 -16.24 -14.59 -13.11
C LYS A 217 -15.93 -15.88 -12.36
N ILE A 218 -15.55 -15.83 -11.08
CA ILE A 218 -15.36 -17.04 -10.26
C ILE A 218 -16.68 -17.79 -10.08
N ALA A 219 -17.77 -17.10 -9.72
CA ALA A 219 -19.08 -17.73 -9.58
C ALA A 219 -19.54 -18.39 -10.88
N LEU A 220 -19.42 -17.67 -12.01
CA LEU A 220 -19.75 -18.16 -13.36
C LEU A 220 -18.86 -19.32 -13.81
N SER A 221 -17.61 -19.36 -13.34
CA SER A 221 -16.65 -20.39 -13.74
C SER A 221 -17.02 -21.79 -13.23
N GLY A 222 -17.84 -21.89 -12.18
CA GLY A 222 -18.43 -23.14 -11.72
C GLY A 222 -19.54 -23.69 -12.64
N ALA A 223 -20.03 -22.90 -13.60
CA ALA A 223 -21.05 -23.33 -14.55
C ALA A 223 -20.42 -23.99 -15.80
N PRO A 224 -20.97 -25.12 -16.29
CA PRO A 224 -20.40 -25.87 -17.42
C PRO A 224 -20.42 -25.14 -18.77
N ASN A 225 -21.10 -23.98 -18.86
CA ASN A 225 -21.32 -23.24 -20.11
C ASN A 225 -20.52 -21.93 -20.19
N ALA A 226 -19.38 -21.82 -19.52
CA ALA A 226 -18.53 -20.63 -19.63
C ALA A 226 -18.13 -20.38 -21.09
N LYS A 227 -18.49 -19.21 -21.63
CA LYS A 227 -18.27 -18.85 -23.05
C LYS A 227 -16.86 -18.29 -23.32
N GLU A 228 -16.15 -17.91 -22.27
CA GLU A 228 -14.86 -17.24 -22.35
C GLU A 228 -13.72 -18.24 -22.42
N ASN A 229 -12.79 -18.03 -23.35
CA ASN A 229 -11.64 -18.92 -23.58
C ASN A 229 -10.81 -19.11 -22.30
N GLU A 230 -10.63 -18.04 -21.53
CA GLU A 230 -9.91 -18.06 -20.25
C GLU A 230 -10.56 -19.01 -19.24
N LEU A 231 -11.88 -18.92 -19.08
CA LEU A 231 -12.63 -19.75 -18.13
C LEU A 231 -12.72 -21.20 -18.59
N GLN A 232 -12.82 -21.43 -19.91
CA GLN A 232 -12.78 -22.78 -20.50
C GLN A 232 -11.43 -23.47 -20.23
N PHE A 233 -10.32 -22.76 -20.40
CA PHE A 233 -8.99 -23.27 -20.09
C PHE A 233 -8.86 -23.64 -18.60
N LEU A 234 -9.51 -22.89 -17.71
CA LEU A 234 -9.49 -23.13 -16.27
C LEU A 234 -10.45 -24.22 -15.78
N GLN A 235 -11.36 -24.71 -16.61
CA GLN A 235 -12.35 -25.73 -16.21
C GLN A 235 -11.75 -26.93 -15.47
N PRO A 236 -10.62 -27.55 -15.89
CA PRO A 236 -10.03 -28.67 -15.16
C PRO A 236 -9.56 -28.30 -13.75
N LEU A 237 -9.04 -27.08 -13.58
CA LEU A 237 -8.58 -26.58 -12.29
C LEU A 237 -9.77 -26.29 -11.35
N LEU A 238 -10.83 -25.71 -11.90
CA LEU A 238 -12.05 -25.35 -11.17
C LEU A 238 -12.86 -26.59 -10.79
N ALA A 239 -13.00 -27.57 -11.69
CA ALA A 239 -13.61 -28.85 -11.38
C ALA A 239 -12.89 -29.54 -10.22
N ARG A 240 -11.54 -29.44 -10.16
CA ARG A 240 -10.77 -29.92 -9.02
C ARG A 240 -11.08 -29.15 -7.74
N GLN A 241 -11.19 -27.82 -7.81
CA GLN A 241 -11.57 -26.99 -6.65
C GLN A 241 -12.93 -27.41 -6.09
N ALA A 242 -13.93 -27.59 -6.96
CA ALA A 242 -15.26 -28.04 -6.58
C ALA A 242 -15.28 -29.45 -5.97
N ALA A 243 -14.41 -30.35 -6.44
CA ALA A 243 -14.32 -31.71 -5.93
C ALA A 243 -13.71 -31.80 -4.51
N VAL A 244 -12.75 -30.94 -4.17
CA VAL A 244 -12.03 -30.99 -2.88
C VAL A 244 -12.50 -29.96 -1.86
N SER A 245 -13.27 -28.95 -2.29
CA SER A 245 -13.73 -27.85 -1.45
C SER A 245 -15.02 -27.23 -2.01
N HIS A 246 -14.95 -26.02 -2.57
CA HIS A 246 -16.08 -25.24 -3.06
C HIS A 246 -15.63 -24.14 -4.02
N ILE A 247 -16.48 -23.77 -4.98
CA ILE A 247 -16.33 -22.54 -5.78
C ILE A 247 -17.38 -21.55 -5.27
N PRO A 248 -16.98 -20.42 -4.64
CA PRO A 248 -17.94 -19.50 -4.05
C PRO A 248 -18.82 -18.85 -5.12
N GLN A 249 -20.13 -18.83 -4.89
CA GLN A 249 -21.05 -17.98 -5.63
C GLN A 249 -20.92 -16.51 -5.20
N GLU A 250 -21.53 -15.58 -5.94
CA GLU A 250 -21.44 -14.13 -5.66
C GLU A 250 -21.94 -13.75 -4.25
N ASN A 251 -22.91 -14.50 -3.74
CA ASN A 251 -23.51 -14.34 -2.41
C ASN A 251 -22.93 -15.30 -1.36
N GLU A 252 -21.79 -15.92 -1.63
CA GLU A 252 -21.13 -16.85 -0.71
C GLU A 252 -19.75 -16.33 -0.31
N PHE A 253 -19.35 -16.64 0.92
CA PHE A 253 -18.00 -16.36 1.43
C PHE A 253 -17.32 -17.67 1.81
N LEU A 254 -16.31 -18.07 1.05
CA LEU A 254 -15.59 -19.31 1.27
C LEU A 254 -14.51 -19.15 2.34
N VAL A 255 -14.53 -20.07 3.29
CA VAL A 255 -13.50 -20.27 4.32
C VAL A 255 -13.04 -21.72 4.23
N GLU A 256 -11.73 -21.95 4.07
CA GLU A 256 -11.13 -23.28 4.01
C GLU A 256 -10.22 -23.50 5.22
N LYS A 257 -10.50 -24.52 6.02
CA LYS A 257 -9.62 -25.00 7.09
C LYS A 257 -8.87 -26.23 6.58
N ILE A 258 -7.56 -26.08 6.39
CA ILE A 258 -6.69 -27.12 5.83
C ILE A 258 -5.71 -27.59 6.90
N LYS A 259 -5.67 -28.90 7.14
CA LYS A 259 -4.67 -29.52 8.01
C LYS A 259 -3.56 -30.12 7.17
N THR A 260 -2.33 -29.70 7.41
CA THR A 260 -1.13 -30.27 6.76
C THR A 260 -0.19 -30.84 7.81
N ARG A 261 1.00 -31.29 7.38
CA ARG A 261 2.07 -31.69 8.31
C ARG A 261 2.72 -30.51 9.03
N GLU A 262 2.64 -29.31 8.44
CA GLU A 262 3.22 -28.08 9.02
C GLU A 262 2.33 -27.51 10.13
N GLY A 263 1.02 -27.76 10.07
CA GLY A 263 0.07 -27.25 11.04
C GLY A 263 -1.31 -27.04 10.40
N TRP A 264 -1.98 -25.99 10.85
CA TRP A 264 -3.34 -25.63 10.47
C TRP A 264 -3.34 -24.32 9.68
N HIS A 265 -4.02 -24.35 8.56
CA HIS A 265 -4.16 -23.21 7.66
C HIS A 265 -5.62 -22.83 7.57
N LEU A 266 -5.91 -21.54 7.70
CA LEU A 266 -7.22 -20.97 7.47
C LEU A 266 -7.12 -20.02 6.27
N PHE A 267 -7.71 -20.41 5.15
CA PHE A 267 -7.79 -19.57 3.97
C PHE A 267 -9.16 -18.91 3.90
N MET A 268 -9.19 -17.62 3.61
CA MET A 268 -10.42 -16.87 3.36
C MET A 268 -10.32 -16.17 2.01
N TYR A 269 -11.42 -16.12 1.26
CA TYR A 269 -11.44 -15.62 -0.11
C TYR A 269 -12.41 -14.44 -0.32
N PRO A 270 -12.05 -13.22 0.13
CA PRO A 270 -12.88 -12.04 -0.07
C PRO A 270 -12.87 -11.52 -1.52
N PHE A 271 -11.75 -11.71 -2.25
CA PHE A 271 -11.50 -11.13 -3.56
C PHE A 271 -11.64 -9.60 -3.57
N GLU A 272 -11.01 -8.91 -2.62
CA GLU A 272 -11.02 -7.44 -2.50
C GLU A 272 -9.65 -6.80 -2.79
N GLY A 273 -8.69 -7.60 -3.24
CA GLY A 273 -7.32 -7.17 -3.51
C GLY A 273 -6.39 -7.20 -2.30
N ARG A 274 -5.09 -7.25 -2.57
CA ARG A 274 -4.06 -7.53 -1.56
C ARG A 274 -4.06 -6.56 -0.35
N LEU A 275 -4.24 -5.26 -0.59
CA LEU A 275 -4.22 -4.25 0.48
C LEU A 275 -5.34 -4.47 1.50
N ILE A 276 -6.56 -4.76 1.02
CA ILE A 276 -7.69 -5.07 1.90
C ILE A 276 -7.43 -6.38 2.63
N HIS A 277 -6.89 -7.39 1.95
CA HIS A 277 -6.62 -8.69 2.55
C HIS A 277 -5.58 -8.65 3.67
N GLU A 278 -4.57 -7.76 3.59
CA GLU A 278 -3.59 -7.56 4.66
C GLU A 278 -4.23 -7.05 5.95
N ILE A 279 -5.20 -6.13 5.81
CA ILE A 279 -5.97 -5.60 6.94
C ILE A 279 -6.91 -6.66 7.47
N MET A 280 -7.62 -7.36 6.57
CA MET A 280 -8.52 -8.45 6.95
C MET A 280 -7.79 -9.57 7.67
N SER A 281 -6.61 -9.99 7.22
CA SER A 281 -5.83 -11.04 7.89
C SER A 281 -5.46 -10.62 9.31
N SER A 282 -5.00 -9.37 9.49
CA SER A 282 -4.62 -8.85 10.81
C SER A 282 -5.84 -8.75 11.74
N LEU A 283 -6.95 -8.21 11.23
CA LEU A 283 -8.21 -8.10 11.96
C LEU A 283 -8.75 -9.46 12.41
N ILE A 284 -8.79 -10.43 11.51
CA ILE A 284 -9.33 -11.76 11.79
C ILE A 284 -8.41 -12.51 12.76
N ALA A 285 -7.09 -12.40 12.59
CA ALA A 285 -6.12 -12.93 13.55
C ALA A 285 -6.33 -12.33 14.95
N TYR A 286 -6.50 -11.00 15.04
CA TYR A 286 -6.79 -10.30 16.30
C TYR A 286 -8.08 -10.83 16.94
N ARG A 287 -9.19 -10.88 16.19
CA ARG A 287 -10.48 -11.37 16.70
C ARG A 287 -10.43 -12.82 17.17
N ILE A 288 -9.71 -13.69 16.46
CA ILE A 288 -9.52 -15.08 16.90
C ILE A 288 -8.67 -15.12 18.18
N SER A 289 -7.63 -14.28 18.27
CA SER A 289 -6.76 -14.22 19.45
C SER A 289 -7.46 -13.75 20.73
N GLN A 290 -8.53 -12.95 20.60
CA GLN A 290 -9.39 -12.57 21.73
C GLN A 290 -10.22 -13.75 22.27
N LEU A 291 -10.51 -14.74 21.44
CA LEU A 291 -11.27 -15.92 21.83
C LEU A 291 -10.36 -17.05 22.32
N TYR A 292 -9.13 -17.15 21.78
CA TYR A 292 -8.21 -18.25 22.03
C TYR A 292 -6.75 -17.77 22.04
N PRO A 293 -5.90 -18.29 22.96
CA PRO A 293 -4.48 -17.98 22.96
C PRO A 293 -3.77 -18.68 21.78
N ILE A 294 -3.66 -17.98 20.65
CA ILE A 294 -3.11 -18.49 19.39
C ILE A 294 -2.30 -17.39 18.67
N SER A 295 -1.33 -17.81 17.86
CA SER A 295 -0.49 -16.91 17.07
C SER A 295 -0.55 -17.33 15.61
N PHE A 296 -0.45 -16.34 14.71
CA PHE A 296 -0.58 -16.57 13.28
C PHE A 296 0.61 -16.05 12.50
N SER A 297 1.05 -16.83 11.52
CA SER A 297 1.73 -16.29 10.34
C SER A 297 0.69 -15.98 9.28
N MET A 298 0.88 -14.89 8.53
CA MET A 298 -0.10 -14.40 7.57
C MET A 298 0.50 -14.33 6.18
N ALA A 299 -0.29 -14.67 5.17
CA ALA A 299 0.05 -14.44 3.77
C ALA A 299 -1.19 -14.00 2.99
N MET A 300 -1.00 -13.24 1.93
CA MET A 300 -2.09 -12.68 1.14
C MET A 300 -1.67 -12.44 -0.30
N ASN A 301 -2.65 -12.57 -1.18
CA ASN A 301 -2.58 -12.12 -2.57
C ASN A 301 -3.86 -11.36 -2.92
N ASP A 302 -4.15 -11.18 -4.19
CA ASP A 302 -5.31 -10.42 -4.66
C ASP A 302 -6.66 -11.16 -4.52
N TYR A 303 -6.65 -12.45 -4.22
CA TYR A 303 -7.84 -13.30 -4.10
C TYR A 303 -8.26 -13.56 -2.66
N GLY A 304 -7.28 -13.71 -1.77
CA GLY A 304 -7.53 -14.01 -0.38
C GLY A 304 -6.30 -13.94 0.50
N PHE A 305 -6.46 -14.46 1.71
CA PHE A 305 -5.40 -14.53 2.71
C PHE A 305 -5.41 -15.85 3.47
N GLU A 306 -4.25 -16.17 4.04
CA GLU A 306 -3.94 -17.32 4.87
C GLU A 306 -3.65 -16.86 6.30
N LEU A 307 -4.24 -17.51 7.29
CA LEU A 307 -3.78 -17.53 8.66
C LEU A 307 -3.24 -18.93 8.98
N PHE A 308 -1.93 -19.04 9.22
CA PHE A 308 -1.26 -20.28 9.58
C PHE A 308 -0.94 -20.32 11.08
N SER A 309 -1.24 -21.44 11.71
CA SER A 309 -0.91 -21.73 13.11
C SER A 309 -0.40 -23.17 13.24
N ASP A 310 0.55 -23.39 14.14
CA ASP A 310 1.01 -24.73 14.53
C ASP A 310 -0.05 -25.49 15.35
N LYS A 311 -0.92 -24.75 16.05
CA LYS A 311 -2.07 -25.26 16.80
C LYS A 311 -3.34 -25.27 15.98
N GLU A 312 -4.26 -26.14 16.36
CA GLU A 312 -5.60 -26.17 15.78
C GLU A 312 -6.30 -24.83 15.98
N ILE A 313 -6.85 -24.31 14.88
CA ILE A 313 -7.64 -23.09 14.87
C ILE A 313 -9.09 -23.49 15.19
N PRO A 314 -9.61 -23.19 16.40
CA PRO A 314 -10.89 -23.72 16.87
C PRO A 314 -12.07 -22.92 16.29
N LEU A 315 -12.24 -22.97 14.97
CA LEU A 315 -13.35 -22.34 14.25
C LEU A 315 -14.43 -23.34 13.88
N ASN A 316 -15.67 -22.90 14.03
CA ASN A 316 -16.89 -23.56 13.59
C ASN A 316 -17.84 -22.53 12.97
N GLU A 317 -18.97 -22.98 12.43
CA GLU A 317 -19.93 -22.07 11.79
C GLU A 317 -20.51 -21.03 12.76
N GLU A 318 -20.64 -21.38 14.04
CA GLU A 318 -21.20 -20.49 15.08
C GLU A 318 -20.28 -19.32 15.43
N ASN A 319 -18.98 -19.57 15.59
CA ASN A 319 -18.02 -18.53 15.96
C ASN A 319 -17.51 -17.73 14.75
N LEU A 320 -17.58 -18.27 13.53
CA LEU A 320 -17.25 -17.55 12.31
C LEU A 320 -18.12 -16.29 12.12
N GLY A 321 -19.41 -16.37 12.45
CA GLY A 321 -20.30 -15.21 12.41
C GLY A 321 -19.85 -14.07 13.33
N LYS A 322 -19.36 -14.40 14.53
CA LYS A 322 -18.82 -13.42 15.49
C LYS A 322 -17.52 -12.79 15.01
N ILE A 323 -16.67 -13.55 14.32
CA ILE A 323 -15.39 -13.06 13.82
C ILE A 323 -15.55 -12.21 12.56
N LEU A 324 -16.54 -12.51 11.71
CA LEU A 324 -16.82 -11.81 10.46
C LEU A 324 -17.84 -10.66 10.61
N THR A 325 -18.23 -10.32 11.84
CA THR A 325 -19.17 -9.24 12.13
C THR A 325 -18.64 -7.85 11.74
N ARG A 326 -19.54 -6.93 11.41
CA ARG A 326 -19.19 -5.51 11.24
C ARG A 326 -19.21 -4.74 12.57
N GLU A 327 -19.72 -5.33 13.64
CA GLU A 327 -19.68 -4.74 14.97
C GLU A 327 -18.22 -4.47 15.38
N ASN A 328 -17.96 -3.26 15.91
CA ASN A 328 -16.63 -2.79 16.30
C ASN A 328 -15.53 -2.88 15.22
N LEU A 329 -15.89 -2.99 13.93
CA LEU A 329 -14.94 -3.23 12.84
C LEU A 329 -13.72 -2.31 12.88
N MET A 330 -13.92 -0.98 12.92
CA MET A 330 -12.80 -0.04 12.88
C MET A 330 -11.97 -0.03 14.17
N ASN A 331 -12.60 -0.21 15.33
CA ASN A 331 -11.89 -0.29 16.60
C ASN A 331 -11.00 -1.54 16.65
N ASP A 332 -11.50 -2.67 16.15
CA ASP A 332 -10.73 -3.90 16.05
C ASP A 332 -9.61 -3.79 15.00
N VAL A 333 -9.86 -3.13 13.87
CA VAL A 333 -8.83 -2.85 12.86
C VAL A 333 -7.69 -2.06 13.50
N ILE A 334 -8.00 -0.94 14.15
CA ILE A 334 -7.03 -0.08 14.83
C ILE A 334 -6.26 -0.85 15.91
N SER A 335 -6.91 -1.79 16.61
CA SER A 335 -6.28 -2.61 17.65
C SER A 335 -5.41 -3.74 17.06
N SER A 336 -5.76 -4.24 15.88
CA SER A 336 -5.05 -5.32 15.19
C SER A 336 -3.79 -4.85 14.47
N ILE A 337 -3.70 -3.56 14.16
CA ILE A 337 -2.58 -2.93 13.46
C ILE A 337 -1.92 -1.88 14.35
N ASN A 338 -0.63 -1.59 14.13
CA ASN A 338 -0.01 -0.45 14.81
C ASN A 338 -0.29 0.85 14.03
N ALA A 339 -1.52 1.36 14.15
CA ALA A 339 -1.96 2.56 13.45
C ALA A 339 -1.08 3.79 13.75
N ALA A 340 -0.60 3.92 14.99
CA ALA A 340 0.33 4.98 15.39
C ALA A 340 1.67 4.90 14.63
N GLU A 341 2.24 3.70 14.46
CA GLU A 341 3.47 3.54 13.67
C GLU A 341 3.23 3.78 12.17
N MET A 342 2.06 3.42 11.63
CA MET A 342 1.69 3.75 10.24
C MET A 342 1.54 5.26 10.05
N ALA A 343 0.84 5.93 10.96
CA ALA A 343 0.70 7.39 10.97
C ALA A 343 2.05 8.07 11.12
N ARG A 344 2.93 7.60 12.01
CA ARG A 344 4.30 8.11 12.18
C ARG A 344 5.13 7.98 10.91
N ARG A 345 4.98 6.87 10.16
CA ARG A 345 5.63 6.69 8.85
C ARG A 345 5.08 7.65 7.82
N LYS A 346 3.76 7.76 7.74
CA LYS A 346 3.07 8.66 6.81
C LYS A 346 3.37 10.14 7.09
N PHE A 347 3.52 10.50 8.36
CA PHE A 347 3.83 11.85 8.80
C PHE A 347 5.19 12.35 8.29
N ARG A 348 6.11 11.46 7.90
CA ARG A 348 7.34 11.87 7.20
C ARG A 348 7.03 12.72 5.98
N ASP A 349 6.09 12.28 5.15
CA ASP A 349 5.78 12.96 3.89
C ASP A 349 5.15 14.32 4.20
N ILE A 350 4.18 14.34 5.11
CA ILE A 350 3.49 15.55 5.59
C ILE A 350 4.49 16.54 6.22
N ALA A 351 5.45 16.07 6.99
CA ALA A 351 6.46 16.91 7.63
C ALA A 351 7.43 17.53 6.61
N VAL A 352 7.74 16.81 5.52
CA VAL A 352 8.55 17.34 4.43
C VAL A 352 7.77 18.37 3.61
N ILE A 353 6.53 18.04 3.22
CA ILE A 353 5.67 18.90 2.39
C ILE A 353 5.33 20.21 3.14
N SER A 354 4.92 20.11 4.41
CA SER A 354 4.67 21.28 5.27
C SER A 354 5.93 22.08 5.60
N GLY A 355 7.11 21.52 5.29
CA GLY A 355 8.42 22.10 5.55
C GLY A 355 8.80 22.15 7.03
N MET A 356 8.28 21.26 7.87
CA MET A 356 8.82 21.03 9.22
C MET A 356 10.16 20.29 9.16
N VAL A 357 10.35 19.47 8.13
CA VAL A 357 11.60 18.76 7.87
C VAL A 357 12.13 19.17 6.51
N VAL A 358 13.35 19.73 6.50
CA VAL A 358 14.03 20.11 5.27
C VAL A 358 14.78 18.90 4.70
N GLN A 359 14.51 18.57 3.44
CA GLN A 359 15.15 17.45 2.72
C GLN A 359 16.44 17.87 2.02
N ASN A 360 16.39 18.98 1.28
CA ASN A 360 17.45 19.49 0.44
C ASN A 360 18.10 20.73 1.08
N PHE A 361 19.41 20.67 1.26
CA PHE A 361 20.27 21.78 1.64
C PHE A 361 21.24 22.10 0.50
N PRO A 362 21.80 23.32 0.44
CA PRO A 362 22.86 23.64 -0.52
C PRO A 362 24.03 22.65 -0.41
N GLY A 363 24.25 21.86 -1.48
CA GLY A 363 25.32 20.87 -1.54
C GLY A 363 25.10 19.57 -0.73
N GLN A 364 23.96 19.42 -0.04
CA GLN A 364 23.69 18.24 0.80
C GLN A 364 22.23 17.79 0.71
N GLN A 365 22.01 16.49 0.65
CA GLN A 365 20.67 15.89 0.74
C GLN A 365 20.62 14.96 1.94
N ARG A 366 19.56 15.07 2.74
CA ARG A 366 19.31 14.12 3.83
C ARG A 366 18.84 12.79 3.26
N SER A 367 19.29 11.68 3.86
CA SER A 367 18.81 10.35 3.50
C SER A 367 17.39 10.10 3.99
N ASN A 368 16.67 9.17 3.37
CA ASN A 368 15.31 8.83 3.81
C ASN A 368 15.26 8.35 5.26
N LYS A 369 16.29 7.62 5.72
CA LYS A 369 16.41 7.21 7.12
C LYS A 369 16.52 8.41 8.06
N SER A 370 17.28 9.44 7.69
CA SER A 370 17.39 10.67 8.48
C SER A 370 16.06 11.41 8.51
N LEU A 371 15.37 11.53 7.37
CA LEU A 371 14.05 12.18 7.29
C LEU A 371 13.04 11.46 8.18
N GLN A 372 12.99 10.12 8.10
CA GLN A 372 12.10 9.30 8.91
C GLN A 372 12.36 9.49 10.41
N SER A 373 13.63 9.57 10.81
CA SER A 373 14.01 9.80 12.21
C SER A 373 13.59 11.18 12.70
N SER A 374 13.85 12.24 11.91
CA SER A 374 13.48 13.61 12.27
C SER A 374 11.97 13.79 12.34
N ALA A 375 11.24 13.33 11.32
CA ALA A 375 9.78 13.40 11.31
C ALA A 375 9.16 12.57 12.43
N GLY A 376 9.71 11.40 12.74
CA GLY A 376 9.22 10.56 13.84
C GLY A 376 9.37 11.20 15.22
N LEU A 377 10.44 11.99 15.44
CA LEU A 377 10.61 12.75 16.68
C LEU A 377 9.57 13.89 16.78
N ILE A 378 9.38 14.64 15.69
CA ILE A 378 8.38 15.72 15.62
C ILE A 378 6.98 15.15 15.85
N PHE A 379 6.63 14.04 15.19
CA PHE A 379 5.35 13.35 15.38
C PHE A 379 5.08 13.05 16.84
N LYS A 380 6.06 12.44 17.53
CA LYS A 380 5.93 12.09 18.95
C LYS A 380 5.71 13.32 19.83
N VAL A 381 6.49 14.38 19.62
CA VAL A 381 6.35 15.63 20.39
C VAL A 381 4.96 16.26 20.18
N LEU A 382 4.46 16.24 18.93
CA LEU A 382 3.12 16.74 18.65
C LEU A 382 2.04 15.85 19.25
N GLU A 383 2.17 14.53 19.19
CA GLU A 383 1.23 13.59 19.80
C GLU A 383 1.16 13.77 21.33
N ASP A 384 2.31 13.96 21.99
CA ASP A 384 2.40 14.12 23.45
C ASP A 384 1.91 15.50 23.94
N HIS A 385 2.09 16.58 23.15
CA HIS A 385 1.87 17.96 23.61
C HIS A 385 0.79 18.76 22.85
N ASP A 386 0.42 18.36 21.63
CA ASP A 386 -0.65 18.97 20.82
C ASP A 386 -1.38 17.89 20.00
N PRO A 387 -2.09 16.94 20.65
CA PRO A 387 -2.70 15.78 19.97
C PRO A 387 -3.74 16.18 18.91
N ASN A 388 -4.26 17.41 18.98
CA ASN A 388 -5.19 17.96 17.99
C ASN A 388 -4.49 18.68 16.83
N HIS A 389 -3.16 18.58 16.72
CA HIS A 389 -2.40 19.22 15.65
C HIS A 389 -2.86 18.73 14.27
N PHE A 390 -3.21 19.65 13.38
CA PHE A 390 -3.85 19.32 12.10
C PHE A 390 -2.98 18.45 11.18
N LEU A 391 -1.65 18.60 11.20
CA LEU A 391 -0.76 17.70 10.44
C LEU A 391 -0.70 16.27 11.00
N VAL A 392 -0.89 16.09 12.31
CA VAL A 392 -0.98 14.75 12.92
C VAL A 392 -2.31 14.12 12.55
N ARG A 393 -3.41 14.87 12.67
CA ARG A 393 -4.75 14.43 12.23
C ARG A 393 -4.75 14.06 10.75
N GLN A 394 -4.13 14.87 9.90
CA GLN A 394 -3.97 14.56 8.48
C GLN A 394 -3.22 13.24 8.26
N ALA A 395 -2.15 12.97 9.00
CA ALA A 395 -1.40 11.71 8.89
C ALA A 395 -2.28 10.49 9.19
N TYR A 396 -3.08 10.56 10.24
CA TYR A 396 -4.06 9.52 10.55
C TYR A 396 -5.11 9.41 9.43
N THR A 397 -5.74 10.52 9.02
CA THR A 397 -6.75 10.53 7.94
C THR A 397 -6.22 9.91 6.65
N GLU A 398 -5.00 10.23 6.23
CA GLU A 398 -4.40 9.64 5.03
C GLU A 398 -4.08 8.15 5.20
N VAL A 399 -3.68 7.70 6.39
CA VAL A 399 -3.53 6.26 6.67
C VAL A 399 -4.88 5.55 6.56
N PHE A 400 -5.94 6.08 7.18
CA PHE A 400 -7.28 5.48 7.13
C PHE A 400 -7.84 5.44 5.70
N ASN A 401 -7.75 6.54 4.97
CA ASN A 401 -8.33 6.64 3.63
C ASN A 401 -7.52 5.88 2.58
N MET A 402 -6.18 6.00 2.59
CA MET A 402 -5.34 5.47 1.50
C MET A 402 -4.79 4.08 1.78
N GLN A 403 -4.26 3.85 2.99
CA GLN A 403 -3.63 2.58 3.34
C GLN A 403 -4.66 1.57 3.82
N LEU A 404 -5.57 2.00 4.71
CA LEU A 404 -6.61 1.11 5.24
C LEU A 404 -7.82 1.00 4.32
N GLN A 405 -8.02 1.97 3.43
CA GLN A 405 -9.15 2.03 2.51
C GLN A 405 -10.47 1.73 3.24
N GLU A 406 -10.68 2.44 4.36
CA GLU A 406 -11.77 2.20 5.32
C GLU A 406 -13.11 1.94 4.64
N GLN A 407 -13.50 2.79 3.69
CA GLN A 407 -14.75 2.62 2.95
C GLN A 407 -14.85 1.26 2.24
N ARG A 408 -13.78 0.83 1.56
CA ARG A 408 -13.74 -0.47 0.87
C ARG A 408 -13.81 -1.63 1.85
N LEU A 409 -13.13 -1.52 3.00
CA LEU A 409 -13.18 -2.53 4.04
C LEU A 409 -14.60 -2.67 4.62
N VAL A 410 -15.26 -1.55 4.93
CA VAL A 410 -16.64 -1.51 5.41
C VAL A 410 -17.61 -2.11 4.37
N GLU A 411 -17.45 -1.77 3.10
CA GLU A 411 -18.24 -2.35 2.00
C GLU A 411 -18.03 -3.86 1.85
N ALA A 412 -16.78 -4.34 1.98
CA ALA A 412 -16.46 -5.76 1.95
C ALA A 412 -17.13 -6.52 3.11
N PHE A 413 -17.04 -6.02 4.34
CA PHE A 413 -17.70 -6.65 5.49
C PHE A 413 -19.23 -6.57 5.40
N LYS A 414 -19.80 -5.47 4.90
CA LYS A 414 -21.24 -5.35 4.63
C LYS A 414 -21.73 -6.40 3.62
N ARG A 415 -20.89 -6.75 2.65
CA ARG A 415 -21.17 -7.84 1.70
C ARG A 415 -21.03 -9.22 2.37
N ILE A 416 -19.96 -9.46 3.10
CA ILE A 416 -19.69 -10.73 3.78
C ILE A 416 -20.79 -11.05 4.79
N GLU A 417 -21.25 -10.07 5.56
CA GLU A 417 -22.37 -10.19 6.51
C GLU A 417 -23.68 -10.67 5.86
N LYS A 418 -23.91 -10.29 4.60
CA LYS A 418 -25.07 -10.73 3.80
C LYS A 418 -24.83 -12.05 3.06
N SER A 419 -23.60 -12.53 3.03
CA SER A 419 -23.20 -13.71 2.28
C SER A 419 -23.42 -14.96 3.11
N LYS A 420 -23.76 -16.07 2.45
CA LYS A 420 -23.74 -17.38 3.09
C LYS A 420 -22.29 -17.79 3.32
N ILE A 421 -21.89 -17.96 4.58
CA ILE A 421 -20.55 -18.43 4.93
C ILE A 421 -20.46 -19.92 4.61
N ILE A 422 -19.47 -20.31 3.82
CA ILE A 422 -19.21 -21.70 3.44
C ILE A 422 -17.89 -22.12 4.07
N LEU A 423 -17.96 -22.90 5.16
CA LEU A 423 -16.79 -23.49 5.80
C LEU A 423 -16.51 -24.88 5.18
N LYS A 424 -15.30 -25.07 4.66
CA LYS A 424 -14.84 -26.36 4.12
C LYS A 424 -13.59 -26.83 4.83
N PHE A 425 -13.51 -28.14 5.01
CA PHE A 425 -12.32 -28.82 5.54
C PHE A 425 -11.64 -29.59 4.42
N ALA A 426 -10.33 -29.44 4.29
CA ALA A 426 -9.53 -30.18 3.31
C ALA A 426 -8.22 -30.70 3.92
N ASN A 427 -7.72 -31.80 3.35
CA ASN A 427 -6.49 -32.46 3.81
C ASN A 427 -5.27 -32.11 2.95
N SER A 428 -5.44 -31.22 1.97
CA SER A 428 -4.37 -30.72 1.10
C SER A 428 -4.71 -29.34 0.56
N PHE A 429 -3.69 -28.61 0.09
CA PHE A 429 -3.90 -27.33 -0.58
C PHE A 429 -4.79 -27.50 -1.82
N THR A 430 -5.89 -26.75 -1.80
CA THR A 430 -6.86 -26.62 -2.87
C THR A 430 -6.32 -25.73 -4.00
N PRO A 431 -6.86 -25.82 -5.22
CA PRO A 431 -6.50 -24.90 -6.29
C PRO A 431 -6.56 -23.41 -5.93
N LEU A 432 -7.53 -22.97 -5.13
CA LEU A 432 -7.63 -21.57 -4.69
C LEU A 432 -6.61 -21.21 -3.59
N SER A 433 -6.32 -22.12 -2.65
CA SER A 433 -5.36 -21.84 -1.57
C SER A 433 -3.91 -21.87 -2.04
N PHE A 434 -3.62 -22.62 -3.11
CA PHE A 434 -2.25 -22.87 -3.55
C PHE A 434 -1.45 -21.60 -3.90
N PRO A 435 -1.99 -20.63 -4.69
CA PRO A 435 -1.25 -19.40 -4.98
C PRO A 435 -0.99 -18.53 -3.74
N ILE A 436 -1.92 -18.50 -2.78
CA ILE A 436 -1.74 -17.79 -1.50
C ILE A 436 -0.58 -18.43 -0.73
N LYS A 437 -0.56 -19.77 -0.64
CA LYS A 437 0.53 -20.50 0.02
C LYS A 437 1.87 -20.27 -0.69
N VAL A 438 1.92 -20.24 -2.03
CA VAL A 438 3.17 -19.94 -2.76
C VAL A 438 3.70 -18.55 -2.42
N ASP A 439 2.82 -17.56 -2.30
CA ASP A 439 3.22 -16.21 -1.86
C ASP A 439 3.74 -16.17 -0.42
N SER A 440 3.21 -17.02 0.47
CA SER A 440 3.75 -17.25 1.82
C SER A 440 5.22 -17.74 1.78
N LEU A 441 5.51 -18.73 0.94
CA LEU A 441 6.86 -19.30 0.78
C LEU A 441 7.87 -18.29 0.26
N ARG A 442 7.44 -17.38 -0.63
CA ARG A 442 8.26 -16.30 -1.20
C ARG A 442 8.67 -15.27 -0.17
N GLN A 443 7.86 -15.06 0.87
CA GLN A 443 8.13 -14.11 1.95
C GLN A 443 9.01 -14.72 3.05
N THR A 444 9.20 -16.04 3.05
CA THR A 444 10.08 -16.73 4.01
C THR A 444 11.54 -16.67 3.53
N LEU A 445 12.44 -16.17 4.37
CA LEU A 445 13.89 -16.25 4.13
C LEU A 445 14.36 -17.71 4.27
N THR A 446 14.69 -18.37 3.17
CA THR A 446 15.19 -19.75 3.16
C THR A 446 16.41 -19.91 2.25
N SER A 447 17.28 -20.88 2.56
CA SER A 447 18.40 -21.29 1.70
C SER A 447 18.00 -22.25 0.57
N GLU A 448 16.79 -22.82 0.64
CA GLU A 448 16.24 -23.73 -0.37
C GLU A 448 15.61 -22.95 -1.55
N ASP A 449 15.80 -23.45 -2.77
CA ASP A 449 15.25 -22.82 -4.00
C ASP A 449 13.72 -22.93 -4.04
N LEU A 450 13.05 -21.84 -4.42
CA LEU A 450 11.59 -21.73 -4.40
C LEU A 450 10.93 -22.78 -5.31
N ASP A 451 11.51 -23.00 -6.49
CA ASP A 451 10.97 -23.95 -7.47
C ASP A 451 10.94 -25.38 -6.92
N ALA A 452 11.96 -25.78 -6.15
CA ALA A 452 12.01 -27.08 -5.51
C ALA A 452 10.88 -27.25 -4.46
N ARG A 453 10.58 -26.18 -3.70
CA ARG A 453 9.48 -26.18 -2.71
C ARG A 453 8.11 -26.26 -3.39
N ILE A 454 7.91 -25.51 -4.48
CA ILE A 454 6.67 -25.56 -5.27
C ILE A 454 6.44 -26.97 -5.82
N GLN A 455 7.48 -27.62 -6.38
CA GLN A 455 7.35 -28.99 -6.91
C GLN A 455 7.00 -30.01 -5.81
N LYS A 456 7.59 -29.89 -4.62
CA LYS A 456 7.23 -30.74 -3.46
C LYS A 456 5.75 -30.60 -3.10
N LEU A 457 5.21 -29.38 -3.07
CA LEU A 457 3.80 -29.13 -2.77
C LEU A 457 2.87 -29.69 -3.87
N ILE A 458 3.22 -29.51 -5.15
CA ILE A 458 2.46 -30.08 -6.27
C ILE A 458 2.41 -31.61 -6.17
N GLN A 459 3.54 -32.25 -5.84
CA GLN A 459 3.58 -33.70 -5.66
C GLN A 459 2.73 -34.16 -4.47
N GLN A 460 2.78 -33.47 -3.33
CA GLN A 460 1.94 -33.79 -2.18
C GLN A 460 0.45 -33.67 -2.51
N ALA A 461 0.05 -32.60 -3.19
CA ALA A 461 -1.33 -32.40 -3.63
C ALA A 461 -1.80 -33.47 -4.64
N LYS A 462 -0.88 -34.08 -5.41
CA LYS A 462 -1.19 -35.17 -6.36
C LYS A 462 -1.29 -36.55 -5.69
N LYS A 463 -0.60 -36.77 -4.56
CA LYS A 463 -0.55 -38.06 -3.84
C LYS A 463 -1.81 -38.37 -3.03
N LEU A 464 -2.66 -37.39 -2.76
CA LEU A 464 -3.91 -37.53 -2.01
C LEU A 464 -5.12 -37.78 -2.93
N LYS A 465 -4.88 -38.39 -4.10
CA LYS A 465 -5.92 -38.83 -5.04
C LYS A 465 -6.52 -40.17 -4.62
#